data_AF-A0AAW0VPM4-F1
#
_entry.id   AF-A0AAW0VPM4-F1
#
_cell.length_a   1.000
_cell.length_b   1.000
_cell.length_c   1.000
_cell.angle_alpha   90.00
_cell.angle_beta   90.00
_cell.angle_gamma   90.00
#
_symmetry.space_group_name_H-M   'P 1'
#
loop_
_entity.id
_entity.type
_entity.pdbx_description
1 polymer ?
#
loop_
_entity_poly.entity_id
_entity_poly.type
_entity_poly.pdbx_seq_one_letter_code
_entity_poly.pdbx_strand_id
1 'polypeptide(L)'
;MGPQGSDTWVNTEKMGRWGVKVESPGVRYTEEVIEADYEYANTRVWTDDTGTLIASPTVTKYTFRTQRKVPRLGVMLVGLGGNNGTTVTAAILANRLGLSWHTKDGLKSANYLGSITQASTVLLGRDSHGEVFVPLKSLLPMVEPNDIVIDGWDISSLNMAEAMERAKVLDYNLQVQLRRHMRTIRPRPSAYFPEFIAANQAERADNVLAGTKAEILARLQADIRDFRAASGVEQVIVLWTANTERYSDVVQGVNDTADNLLNAINKNEAEISPSTLFAVASILEGVR
;
A
#
# COMPACT_ATOMS: atom_id res chain seq x y z
N MET A 1 -37.29 -22.02 17.14
CA MET A 1 -36.09 -21.93 17.97
C MET A 1 -34.89 -22.06 17.05
N GLY A 2 -34.28 -20.94 16.65
CA GLY A 2 -32.99 -20.94 15.97
C GLY A 2 -31.91 -20.57 17.00
N PRO A 3 -30.68 -21.12 16.91
CA PRO A 3 -29.65 -20.84 17.89
C PRO A 3 -29.22 -19.38 17.76
N GLN A 4 -29.48 -18.59 18.80
CA GLN A 4 -28.85 -17.30 19.03
C GLN A 4 -27.40 -17.58 19.44
N GLY A 5 -26.47 -17.59 18.48
CA GLY A 5 -25.05 -17.43 18.79
C GLY A 5 -24.84 -16.01 19.28
N SER A 6 -24.62 -15.84 20.58
CA SER A 6 -24.21 -14.56 21.15
C SER A 6 -22.71 -14.37 20.91
N ASP A 7 -22.34 -14.01 19.69
CA ASP A 7 -20.98 -13.53 19.43
C ASP A 7 -20.83 -12.18 20.14
N THR A 8 -20.07 -12.19 21.24
CA THR A 8 -19.82 -11.00 22.06
C THR A 8 -18.76 -10.14 21.37
N TRP A 9 -19.21 -9.09 20.69
CA TRP A 9 -18.35 -8.10 20.07
C TRP A 9 -17.67 -7.23 21.12
N VAL A 10 -16.34 -7.13 21.08
CA VAL A 10 -15.61 -6.18 21.92
C VAL A 10 -15.81 -4.77 21.37
N ASN A 11 -16.44 -3.89 22.16
CA ASN A 11 -16.62 -2.49 21.80
C ASN A 11 -15.25 -1.78 21.77
N THR A 12 -14.84 -1.37 20.57
CA THR A 12 -13.56 -0.72 20.28
C THR A 12 -13.45 0.70 20.85
N GLU A 13 -14.56 1.37 21.18
CA GLU A 13 -14.56 2.71 21.79
C GLU A 13 -14.03 2.70 23.23
N LYS A 14 -14.00 1.52 23.88
CA LYS A 14 -13.46 1.33 25.24
C LYS A 14 -12.04 0.75 25.25
N MET A 15 -11.49 0.42 24.10
CA MET A 15 -10.11 -0.03 24.00
C MET A 15 -9.18 1.18 24.16
N GLY A 16 -8.19 1.07 25.06
CA GLY A 16 -7.13 2.07 25.15
C GLY A 16 -6.37 2.21 23.82
N ARG A 17 -5.40 3.12 23.75
CA ARG A 17 -4.58 3.41 22.54
C ARG A 17 -3.98 2.17 21.85
N TRP A 18 -3.96 1.02 22.51
CA TRP A 18 -3.59 -0.30 21.99
C TRP A 18 -4.70 -1.30 22.32
N GLY A 19 -5.34 -1.87 21.30
CA GLY A 19 -6.61 -2.62 21.46
C GLY A 19 -6.49 -3.96 22.18
N VAL A 20 -5.34 -4.65 22.06
CA VAL A 20 -5.11 -5.96 22.68
C VAL A 20 -3.76 -5.97 23.41
N LYS A 21 -3.75 -6.44 24.67
CA LYS A 21 -2.54 -6.72 25.45
C LYS A 21 -2.46 -8.23 25.67
N VAL A 22 -1.34 -8.84 25.29
CA VAL A 22 -1.08 -10.27 25.47
C VAL A 22 -0.24 -10.47 26.73
N GLU A 23 -0.78 -11.18 27.72
CA GLU A 23 -0.06 -11.53 28.94
C GLU A 23 0.60 -12.89 28.76
N SER A 24 1.85 -12.87 28.29
CA SER A 24 2.66 -14.07 28.04
C SER A 24 4.09 -13.86 28.50
N PRO A 25 4.76 -14.88 29.08
CA PRO A 25 6.18 -14.80 29.44
C PRO A 25 7.10 -14.48 28.25
N GLY A 26 6.69 -14.86 27.03
CA GLY A 26 7.43 -14.61 25.79
C GLY A 26 7.18 -13.24 25.17
N VAL A 27 6.34 -12.39 25.78
CA VAL A 27 6.00 -11.06 25.25
C VAL A 27 6.42 -9.98 26.25
N ARG A 28 7.20 -9.01 25.79
CA ARG A 28 7.69 -7.89 26.60
C ARG A 28 7.30 -6.58 25.93
N TYR A 29 6.68 -5.69 26.70
CA TYR A 29 6.28 -4.36 26.24
C TYR A 29 7.22 -3.31 26.84
N THR A 30 7.89 -2.53 25.98
CA THR A 30 8.62 -1.32 26.36
C THR A 30 7.90 -0.09 25.79
N GLU A 31 8.34 1.13 26.08
CA GLU A 31 7.76 2.33 25.47
C GLU A 31 7.92 2.33 23.94
N GLU A 32 9.04 1.82 23.44
CA GLU A 32 9.41 1.90 22.02
C GLU A 32 8.99 0.69 21.20
N VAL A 33 9.07 -0.52 21.78
CA VAL A 33 8.87 -1.78 21.05
C VAL A 33 8.04 -2.81 21.83
N ILE A 34 7.38 -3.70 21.09
CA ILE A 34 6.88 -4.99 21.55
C ILE A 34 7.90 -6.04 21.12
N GLU A 35 8.46 -6.77 22.08
CA GLU A 35 9.29 -7.94 21.79
C GLU A 35 8.46 -9.21 21.98
N ALA A 36 8.54 -10.14 21.03
CA ALA A 36 7.84 -11.41 21.08
C ALA A 36 8.76 -12.56 20.68
N ASP A 37 8.95 -13.51 21.58
CA ASP A 37 9.67 -14.75 21.32
C ASP A 37 8.72 -15.75 20.63
N TYR A 38 9.17 -16.34 19.53
CA TYR A 38 8.38 -17.26 18.72
C TYR A 38 9.21 -18.47 18.29
N GLU A 39 8.66 -19.66 18.51
CA GLU A 39 9.23 -20.92 18.04
C GLU A 39 8.54 -21.34 16.74
N TYR A 40 9.23 -21.17 15.62
CA TYR A 40 8.75 -21.60 14.31
C TYR A 40 9.04 -23.09 14.13
N ALA A 41 8.00 -23.91 14.31
CA ALA A 41 8.06 -25.34 14.03
C ALA A 41 7.84 -25.61 12.54
N ASN A 42 8.69 -26.46 11.96
CA ASN A 42 8.58 -26.92 10.57
C ASN A 42 9.01 -28.40 10.48
N THR A 43 8.94 -28.99 9.30
CA THR A 43 9.38 -30.38 9.05
C THR A 43 10.28 -30.41 7.82
N ARG A 44 11.52 -30.88 7.98
CA ARG A 44 12.41 -31.18 6.86
C ARG A 44 12.10 -32.58 6.35
N VAL A 45 11.94 -32.73 5.04
CA VAL A 45 11.62 -34.01 4.39
C VAL A 45 12.71 -34.35 3.37
N TRP A 46 13.19 -35.59 3.37
CA TRP A 46 14.10 -36.13 2.37
C TRP A 46 13.90 -37.64 2.24
N THR A 47 14.35 -38.21 1.13
CA THR A 47 14.43 -39.66 0.94
C THR A 47 15.85 -40.10 1.26
N ASP A 48 16.02 -41.13 2.09
CA ASP A 48 17.34 -41.71 2.36
C ASP A 48 17.80 -42.69 1.28
N ASP A 49 19.02 -43.23 1.41
CA ASP A 49 19.62 -44.16 0.45
C ASP A 49 18.86 -45.50 0.35
N THR A 50 17.98 -45.80 1.30
CA THR A 50 17.13 -47.00 1.28
C THR A 50 15.81 -46.78 0.54
N GLY A 51 15.55 -45.55 0.09
CA GLY A 51 14.27 -45.14 -0.48
C GLY A 51 13.21 -44.80 0.56
N THR A 52 13.58 -44.74 1.85
CA THR A 52 12.65 -44.40 2.93
C THR A 52 12.46 -42.89 3.00
N LEU A 53 11.19 -42.45 3.02
CA LEU A 53 10.85 -41.04 3.22
C LEU A 53 11.00 -40.68 4.71
N ILE A 54 11.96 -39.80 5.01
CA ILE A 54 12.24 -39.32 6.36
C ILE A 54 11.62 -37.93 6.54
N ALA A 55 10.82 -37.78 7.59
CA ALA A 55 10.28 -36.50 8.05
C ALA A 55 10.88 -36.17 9.42
N SER A 56 11.66 -35.08 9.49
CA SER A 56 12.31 -34.62 10.72
C SER A 56 11.76 -33.26 11.15
N PRO A 57 11.01 -33.20 12.26
CA PRO A 57 10.58 -31.93 12.84
C PRO A 57 11.78 -31.05 13.21
N THR A 58 11.70 -29.78 12.86
CA THR A 58 12.70 -28.74 13.18
C THR A 58 12.01 -27.57 13.87
N VAL A 59 12.76 -26.87 14.74
CA VAL A 59 12.29 -25.65 15.40
C VAL A 59 13.34 -24.57 15.24
N THR A 60 12.94 -23.40 14.75
CA THR A 60 13.79 -22.21 14.71
C THR A 60 13.21 -21.15 15.64
N LYS A 61 14.03 -20.64 16.57
CA LYS A 61 13.60 -19.62 17.53
C LYS A 61 13.86 -18.22 16.97
N TYR A 62 12.85 -17.35 17.06
CA TYR A 62 12.92 -15.95 16.67
C TYR A 62 12.55 -15.07 17.87
N THR A 63 13.15 -13.88 17.92
CA THR A 63 12.64 -12.77 18.73
C THR A 63 12.27 -11.65 17.78
N PHE A 64 10.97 -11.40 17.64
CA PHE A 64 10.47 -10.29 16.83
C PHE A 64 10.47 -9.00 17.66
N ARG A 65 10.83 -7.90 17.01
CA ARG A 65 10.70 -6.55 17.58
C ARG A 65 9.79 -5.71 16.69
N THR A 66 8.66 -5.29 17.24
CA THR A 66 7.69 -4.44 16.55
C THR A 66 7.71 -3.05 17.17
N GLN A 67 8.00 -2.03 16.38
CA GLN A 67 7.95 -0.63 16.85
C GLN A 67 6.52 -0.24 17.23
N ARG A 68 6.39 0.48 18.35
CA ARG A 68 5.10 0.97 18.86
C ARG A 68 4.71 2.32 18.26
N LYS A 69 5.68 3.15 17.88
CA LYS A 69 5.40 4.40 17.19
C LYS A 69 5.01 4.11 15.74
N VAL A 70 3.76 4.42 15.39
CA VAL A 70 3.31 4.40 14.01
C VAL A 70 3.81 5.68 13.31
N PRO A 71 4.59 5.57 12.22
CA PRO A 71 5.14 6.72 11.53
C PRO A 71 4.06 7.45 10.74
N ARG A 72 4.25 8.76 10.54
CA ARG A 72 3.42 9.51 9.60
C ARG A 72 3.77 9.05 8.19
N LEU A 73 2.82 8.39 7.54
CA LEU A 73 3.03 7.73 6.25
C LEU A 73 2.62 8.64 5.08
N GLY A 74 3.52 8.77 4.11
CA GLY A 74 3.21 9.23 2.77
C GLY A 74 3.10 8.05 1.80
N VAL A 75 2.13 8.10 0.88
CA VAL A 75 2.03 7.13 -0.21
C VAL A 75 2.05 7.89 -1.52
N MET A 76 3.02 7.57 -2.37
CA MET A 76 3.13 8.12 -3.72
C MET A 76 2.65 7.09 -4.74
N LEU A 77 1.57 7.41 -5.46
CA LEU A 77 0.98 6.50 -6.45
C LEU A 77 1.51 6.81 -7.84
N VAL A 78 2.05 5.80 -8.53
CA VAL A 78 2.28 5.89 -9.98
C VAL A 78 0.96 5.53 -10.66
N GLY A 79 0.42 6.44 -11.49
CA GLY A 79 -0.94 6.34 -12.01
C GLY A 79 -1.98 6.95 -11.06
N LEU A 80 -1.61 8.00 -10.32
CA LEU A 80 -2.45 8.67 -9.32
C LEU A 80 -3.82 9.10 -9.90
N GLY A 81 -3.85 9.59 -11.14
CA GLY A 81 -5.07 10.00 -11.83
C GLY A 81 -5.91 8.83 -12.38
N GLY A 82 -5.45 7.58 -12.27
CA GLY A 82 -6.21 6.41 -12.68
C GLY A 82 -7.46 6.17 -11.82
N ASN A 83 -8.27 5.19 -12.21
CA ASN A 83 -9.49 4.83 -11.47
C ASN A 83 -9.16 4.45 -10.02
N ASN A 84 -8.10 3.68 -9.80
CA ASN A 84 -7.69 3.26 -8.46
C ASN A 84 -7.16 4.44 -7.64
N GLY A 85 -6.23 5.23 -8.19
CA GLY A 85 -5.62 6.34 -7.47
C GLY A 85 -6.65 7.41 -7.06
N THR A 86 -7.59 7.74 -7.95
CA THR A 86 -8.70 8.66 -7.64
C THR A 86 -9.65 8.09 -6.60
N THR A 87 -10.00 6.81 -6.70
CA THR A 87 -10.92 6.15 -5.74
C THR A 87 -10.30 6.01 -4.35
N VAL A 88 -9.03 5.61 -4.24
CA VAL A 88 -8.32 5.51 -2.96
C VAL A 88 -8.21 6.89 -2.29
N THR A 89 -7.81 7.90 -3.06
CA THR A 89 -7.69 9.28 -2.54
C THR A 89 -9.04 9.80 -2.05
N ALA A 90 -10.11 9.59 -2.83
CA ALA A 90 -11.46 9.97 -2.47
C ALA A 90 -11.97 9.21 -1.23
N ALA A 91 -11.71 7.91 -1.12
CA ALA A 91 -12.10 7.10 0.03
C ALA A 91 -11.42 7.59 1.32
N ILE A 92 -10.13 7.92 1.26
CA ILE A 92 -9.40 8.51 2.39
C ILE A 92 -10.01 9.86 2.80
N LEU A 93 -10.25 10.75 1.84
CA LEU A 93 -10.84 12.05 2.14
C LEU A 93 -12.26 11.93 2.69
N ALA A 94 -13.10 11.07 2.11
CA ALA A 94 -14.48 10.89 2.56
C ALA A 94 -14.55 10.35 3.99
N ASN A 95 -13.70 9.38 4.35
CA ASN A 95 -13.62 8.84 5.71
C ASN A 95 -13.05 9.88 6.69
N ARG A 96 -11.97 10.58 6.31
CA ARG A 96 -11.36 11.64 7.12
C ARG A 96 -12.33 12.78 7.43
N LEU A 97 -13.17 13.15 6.46
CA LEU A 97 -14.17 14.22 6.59
C LEU A 97 -15.49 13.73 7.19
N GLY A 98 -15.64 12.43 7.47
CA GLY A 98 -16.88 11.85 8.00
C GLY A 98 -18.09 12.03 7.08
N LEU A 99 -17.89 11.96 5.77
CA LEU A 99 -18.94 12.28 4.80
C LEU A 99 -20.04 11.21 4.77
N SER A 100 -21.26 11.70 4.55
CA SER A 100 -22.42 10.91 4.17
C SER A 100 -23.08 11.51 2.92
N TRP A 101 -23.68 10.68 2.10
CA TRP A 101 -24.37 11.11 0.88
C TRP A 101 -25.60 10.25 0.62
N HIS A 102 -26.63 10.85 0.02
CA HIS A 102 -27.79 10.11 -0.42
C HIS A 102 -27.48 9.38 -1.72
N THR A 103 -27.87 8.11 -1.80
CA THR A 103 -28.00 7.36 -3.04
C THR A 103 -29.48 7.03 -3.27
N LYS A 104 -29.78 6.36 -4.39
CA LYS A 104 -31.12 5.80 -4.64
C LYS A 104 -31.58 4.82 -3.55
N ASP A 105 -30.65 4.24 -2.80
CA ASP A 105 -30.89 3.25 -1.74
C ASP A 105 -30.77 3.86 -0.33
N GLY A 106 -30.92 5.18 -0.22
CA GLY A 106 -30.90 5.92 1.04
C GLY A 106 -29.54 6.55 1.38
N LEU A 107 -29.42 7.02 2.62
CA LEU A 107 -28.19 7.65 3.13
C LEU A 107 -27.08 6.60 3.30
N LYS A 108 -25.90 6.89 2.76
CA LYS A 108 -24.67 6.12 2.95
C LYS A 108 -23.65 6.96 3.70
N SER A 109 -22.76 6.31 4.45
CA SER A 109 -21.63 6.94 5.13
C SER A 109 -20.32 6.34 4.63
N ALA A 110 -19.28 7.17 4.55
CA ALA A 110 -17.94 6.73 4.22
C ALA A 110 -17.48 5.61 5.16
N ASN A 111 -16.82 4.61 4.60
CA ASN A 111 -16.27 3.47 5.32
C ASN A 111 -15.09 2.87 4.54
N TYR A 112 -14.47 1.84 5.10
CA TYR A 112 -13.40 1.05 4.47
C TYR A 112 -13.81 -0.41 4.24
N LEU A 113 -15.07 -0.66 3.92
CA LEU A 113 -15.53 -2.01 3.56
C LEU A 113 -14.70 -2.57 2.39
N GLY A 114 -14.38 -3.86 2.46
CA GLY A 114 -13.49 -4.54 1.52
C GLY A 114 -12.00 -4.47 1.88
N SER A 115 -11.60 -3.61 2.82
CA SER A 115 -10.24 -3.62 3.37
C SER A 115 -10.10 -4.67 4.46
N ILE A 116 -9.19 -5.64 4.29
CA ILE A 116 -8.91 -6.66 5.31
C ILE A 116 -8.44 -5.99 6.61
N THR A 117 -7.51 -5.04 6.53
CA THR A 117 -6.97 -4.39 7.75
C THR A 117 -8.02 -3.59 8.51
N GLN A 118 -8.96 -2.95 7.81
CA GLN A 118 -9.92 -2.03 8.42
C GLN A 118 -11.27 -2.67 8.77
N ALA A 119 -11.68 -3.71 8.04
CA ALA A 119 -13.03 -4.27 8.12
C ALA A 119 -13.06 -5.78 8.43
N SER A 120 -11.91 -6.44 8.64
CA SER A 120 -11.86 -7.83 9.09
C SER A 120 -11.60 -7.96 10.59
N THR A 121 -11.94 -9.12 11.12
CA THR A 121 -11.61 -9.55 12.48
C THR A 121 -10.68 -10.76 12.48
N VAL A 122 -10.10 -11.03 13.64
CA VAL A 122 -9.31 -12.22 13.95
C VAL A 122 -9.86 -12.84 15.22
N LEU A 123 -9.95 -14.17 15.26
CA LEU A 123 -10.27 -14.92 16.47
C LEU A 123 -9.10 -14.78 17.47
N LEU A 124 -9.33 -14.09 18.58
CA LEU A 124 -8.33 -13.91 19.63
C LEU A 124 -8.28 -15.12 20.58
N GLY A 125 -9.43 -15.73 20.86
CA GLY A 125 -9.55 -16.84 21.80
C GLY A 125 -10.99 -17.09 22.20
N ARG A 126 -11.19 -17.64 23.41
CA ARG A 126 -12.51 -17.91 23.99
C ARG A 126 -12.60 -17.38 25.42
N ASP A 127 -13.78 -16.91 25.81
CA ASP A 127 -14.15 -16.54 27.18
C ASP A 127 -15.29 -17.44 27.70
N SER A 128 -15.92 -17.05 28.82
CA SER A 128 -17.07 -17.77 29.39
C SER A 128 -18.35 -17.70 28.56
N HIS A 129 -18.38 -16.85 27.53
CA HIS A 129 -19.54 -16.59 26.67
C HIS A 129 -19.36 -17.12 25.25
N GLY A 130 -18.12 -17.36 24.80
CA GLY A 130 -17.87 -17.97 23.50
C GLY A 130 -16.54 -17.53 22.88
N GLU A 131 -16.49 -17.49 21.56
CA GLU A 131 -15.35 -17.00 20.78
C GLU A 131 -15.27 -15.48 20.82
N VAL A 132 -14.07 -14.96 21.05
CA VAL A 132 -13.80 -13.52 21.12
C VAL A 132 -13.05 -13.10 19.86
N PHE A 133 -13.71 -12.29 19.03
CA PHE A 133 -13.13 -11.71 17.83
C PHE A 133 -12.75 -10.24 18.06
N VAL A 134 -11.61 -9.83 17.52
CA VAL A 134 -11.13 -8.45 17.58
C VAL A 134 -10.84 -7.95 16.16
N PRO A 135 -10.95 -6.63 15.88
CA PRO A 135 -10.52 -6.08 14.60
C PRO A 135 -9.04 -6.38 14.34
N LEU A 136 -8.69 -6.72 13.10
CA LEU A 136 -7.31 -7.06 12.74
C LEU A 136 -6.32 -5.93 13.12
N LYS A 137 -6.69 -4.68 12.82
CA LYS A 137 -5.89 -3.50 13.16
C LYS A 137 -5.73 -3.23 14.66
N SER A 138 -6.49 -3.90 15.52
CA SER A 138 -6.38 -3.77 16.97
C SER A 138 -5.31 -4.66 17.58
N LEU A 139 -4.75 -5.62 16.83
CA LEU A 139 -3.72 -6.56 17.32
C LEU A 139 -2.37 -5.89 17.53
N LEU A 140 -1.97 -5.00 16.63
CA LEU A 140 -0.67 -4.33 16.64
C LEU A 140 -0.81 -2.87 16.18
N PRO A 141 0.15 -2.00 16.54
CA PRO A 141 0.24 -0.64 15.98
C PRO A 141 0.24 -0.65 14.45
N MET A 142 -0.74 0.00 13.82
CA MET A 142 -0.86 0.10 12.37
C MET A 142 -1.20 1.54 11.95
N VAL A 143 -0.78 1.90 10.73
CA VAL A 143 -1.19 3.16 10.11
C VAL A 143 -2.69 3.14 9.85
N GLU A 144 -3.39 4.18 10.29
CA GLU A 144 -4.78 4.42 9.91
C GLU A 144 -4.82 5.07 8.53
N PRO A 145 -5.64 4.58 7.57
CA PRO A 145 -5.70 5.16 6.24
C PRO A 145 -6.06 6.64 6.21
N ASN A 146 -6.82 7.10 7.21
CA ASN A 146 -7.16 8.51 7.39
C ASN A 146 -5.93 9.40 7.65
N ASP A 147 -4.80 8.85 8.09
CA ASP A 147 -3.57 9.61 8.37
C ASP A 147 -2.58 9.63 7.19
N ILE A 148 -2.88 8.87 6.13
CA ILE A 148 -2.03 8.79 4.95
C ILE A 148 -2.05 10.11 4.17
N VAL A 149 -0.86 10.60 3.83
CA VAL A 149 -0.69 11.71 2.88
C VAL A 149 -0.46 11.13 1.49
N ILE A 150 -1.30 11.51 0.52
CA ILE A 150 -1.22 11.04 -0.86
C ILE A 150 -0.56 12.08 -1.75
N ASP A 151 0.36 11.63 -2.60
CA ASP A 151 0.91 12.35 -3.76
C ASP A 151 1.17 11.31 -4.87
N GLY A 152 1.78 11.69 -5.98
CA GLY A 152 2.16 10.74 -7.02
C GLY A 152 2.21 11.34 -8.42
N TRP A 153 2.29 10.45 -9.40
CA TRP A 153 2.54 10.79 -10.80
C TRP A 153 1.43 10.24 -11.68
N ASP A 154 1.15 10.91 -12.79
CA ASP A 154 0.31 10.38 -13.87
C ASP A 154 0.78 11.00 -15.18
N ILE A 155 0.72 10.22 -16.26
CA ILE A 155 1.01 10.74 -17.62
C ILE A 155 -0.04 11.75 -18.09
N SER A 156 -1.19 11.82 -17.40
CA SER A 156 -2.27 12.78 -17.63
C SER A 156 -2.21 13.96 -16.65
N SER A 157 -2.42 15.17 -17.15
CA SER A 157 -2.38 16.44 -16.39
C SER A 157 -3.66 16.76 -15.62
N LEU A 158 -4.72 15.94 -15.79
CA LEU A 158 -6.00 16.13 -15.12
C LEU A 158 -5.82 16.22 -13.61
N ASN A 159 -6.48 17.19 -12.99
CA ASN A 159 -6.56 17.22 -11.54
C ASN A 159 -7.44 16.07 -11.03
N MET A 160 -7.32 15.73 -9.74
CA MET A 160 -7.98 14.54 -9.20
C MET A 160 -9.51 14.62 -9.22
N ALA A 161 -10.12 15.81 -9.29
CA ALA A 161 -11.58 15.92 -9.44
C ALA A 161 -12.03 15.55 -10.87
N GLU A 162 -11.33 16.04 -11.89
CA GLU A 162 -11.59 15.69 -13.29
C GLU A 162 -11.30 14.21 -13.55
N ALA A 163 -10.22 13.69 -12.97
CA ALA A 163 -9.85 12.29 -13.05
C ALA A 163 -10.89 11.37 -12.36
N MET A 164 -11.44 11.80 -11.21
CA MET A 164 -12.53 11.11 -10.52
C MET A 164 -13.82 11.08 -11.37
N GLU A 165 -14.17 12.19 -12.01
CA GLU A 165 -15.31 12.26 -12.93
C GLU A 165 -15.11 11.35 -14.15
N ARG A 166 -13.89 11.32 -14.71
CA ARG A 166 -13.51 10.40 -15.79
C ARG A 166 -13.64 8.94 -15.38
N ALA A 167 -13.26 8.60 -14.14
CA ALA A 167 -13.22 7.23 -13.65
C ALA A 167 -14.62 6.61 -13.49
N LYS A 168 -15.65 7.43 -13.19
CA LYS A 168 -17.06 7.00 -13.04
C LYS A 168 -17.26 5.85 -12.04
N VAL A 169 -16.43 5.81 -10.99
CA VAL A 169 -16.50 4.78 -9.95
C VAL A 169 -17.44 5.18 -8.81
N LEU A 170 -17.31 6.42 -8.34
CA LEU A 170 -18.01 6.90 -7.15
C LEU A 170 -19.40 7.44 -7.47
N ASP A 171 -20.31 7.37 -6.51
CA ASP A 171 -21.62 8.02 -6.61
C ASP A 171 -21.46 9.53 -6.85
N TYR A 172 -22.30 10.09 -7.72
CA TYR A 172 -22.20 11.49 -8.13
C TYR A 172 -22.30 12.47 -6.96
N ASN A 173 -23.17 12.19 -5.96
CA ASN A 173 -23.32 13.08 -4.81
C ASN A 173 -22.07 13.12 -3.94
N LEU A 174 -21.34 11.99 -3.84
CA LEU A 174 -20.04 11.96 -3.19
C LEU A 174 -18.99 12.74 -4.00
N GLN A 175 -18.98 12.58 -5.33
CA GLN A 175 -18.07 13.34 -6.20
C GLN A 175 -18.24 14.85 -6.04
N VAL A 176 -19.49 15.33 -5.97
CA VAL A 176 -19.81 16.76 -5.77
C VAL A 176 -19.22 17.27 -4.44
N GLN A 177 -19.40 16.52 -3.35
CA GLN A 177 -18.87 16.90 -2.04
C GLN A 177 -17.33 16.93 -2.01
N LEU A 178 -16.68 15.97 -2.68
CA LEU A 178 -15.23 15.86 -2.72
C LEU A 178 -14.55 16.81 -3.74
N ARG A 179 -15.31 17.39 -4.68
CA ARG A 179 -14.76 18.15 -5.82
C ARG A 179 -13.77 19.23 -5.40
N ARG A 180 -14.08 20.00 -4.34
CA ARG A 180 -13.18 21.07 -3.86
C ARG A 180 -11.84 20.53 -3.35
N HIS A 181 -11.86 19.41 -2.63
CA HIS A 181 -10.67 18.78 -2.06
C HIS A 181 -9.85 18.05 -3.12
N MET A 182 -10.51 17.35 -4.04
CA MET A 182 -9.83 16.60 -5.10
C MET A 182 -9.20 17.56 -6.13
N ARG A 183 -9.83 18.71 -6.43
CA ARG A 183 -9.31 19.66 -7.43
C ARG A 183 -7.96 20.27 -7.06
N THR A 184 -7.61 20.34 -5.77
CA THR A 184 -6.31 20.87 -5.32
C THR A 184 -5.17 19.86 -5.51
N ILE A 185 -5.47 18.60 -5.79
CA ILE A 185 -4.49 17.54 -5.99
C ILE A 185 -4.25 17.38 -7.50
N ARG A 186 -3.00 17.55 -7.93
CA ARG A 186 -2.58 17.38 -9.33
C ARG A 186 -1.43 16.39 -9.38
N PRO A 187 -1.49 15.36 -10.24
CA PRO A 187 -0.37 14.44 -10.43
C PRO A 187 0.87 15.17 -10.94
N ARG A 188 2.04 14.75 -10.44
CA ARG A 188 3.33 15.14 -10.99
C ARG A 188 3.54 14.53 -12.39
N PRO A 189 4.35 15.15 -13.27
CA PRO A 189 4.67 14.57 -14.57
C PRO A 189 5.35 13.21 -14.43
N SER A 190 4.94 12.22 -15.21
CA SER A 190 5.42 10.83 -15.09
C SER A 190 6.41 10.44 -16.20
N ALA A 191 7.19 9.38 -15.98
CA ALA A 191 7.88 8.69 -17.07
C ALA A 191 6.85 8.07 -18.03
N TYR A 192 7.07 8.22 -19.34
CA TYR A 192 6.20 7.69 -20.39
C TYR A 192 7.03 7.18 -21.57
N PHE A 193 7.03 5.86 -21.76
CA PHE A 193 7.69 5.17 -22.86
C PHE A 193 6.59 4.42 -23.66
N PRO A 194 6.16 4.95 -24.82
CA PRO A 194 5.01 4.43 -25.57
C PRO A 194 5.09 2.92 -25.88
N GLU A 195 6.31 2.41 -26.09
CA GLU A 195 6.60 1.01 -26.40
C GLU A 195 6.30 0.03 -25.26
N PHE A 196 6.07 0.52 -24.04
CA PHE A 196 5.76 -0.32 -22.89
C PHE A 196 4.26 -0.47 -22.61
N ILE A 197 3.41 0.39 -23.16
CA ILE A 197 1.95 0.36 -22.91
C ILE A 197 1.15 0.38 -24.21
N ALA A 198 -0.17 0.19 -24.11
CA ALA A 198 -1.03 0.20 -25.28
C ALA A 198 -0.98 1.57 -26.00
N ALA A 199 -0.84 1.56 -27.33
CA ALA A 199 -0.71 2.78 -28.15
C ALA A 199 -1.89 3.77 -28.01
N ASN A 200 -3.07 3.28 -27.61
CA ASN A 200 -4.24 4.12 -27.35
C ASN A 200 -4.11 5.03 -26.11
N GLN A 201 -3.02 4.91 -25.34
CA GLN A 201 -2.72 5.82 -24.23
C GLN A 201 -2.00 7.10 -24.68
N ALA A 202 -1.58 7.20 -25.94
CA ALA A 202 -0.81 8.35 -26.44
C ALA A 202 -1.55 9.68 -26.26
N GLU A 203 -2.85 9.74 -26.56
CA GLU A 203 -3.65 10.96 -26.40
C GLU A 203 -3.84 11.38 -24.92
N ARG A 204 -3.62 10.46 -23.98
CA ARG A 204 -3.71 10.73 -22.54
C ARG A 204 -2.41 11.32 -21.97
N ALA A 205 -1.30 11.17 -22.68
CA ALA A 205 0.04 11.48 -22.19
C ALA A 205 0.43 12.95 -22.43
N ASP A 206 -0.12 13.88 -21.65
CA ASP A 206 0.17 15.33 -21.71
C ASP A 206 0.99 15.85 -20.50
N ASN A 207 1.34 14.98 -19.56
CA ASN A 207 2.06 15.29 -18.32
C ASN A 207 3.26 14.35 -18.14
N VAL A 208 4.26 14.50 -19.01
CA VAL A 208 5.39 13.56 -19.11
C VAL A 208 6.72 14.21 -18.80
N LEU A 209 7.63 13.42 -18.23
CA LEU A 209 9.03 13.80 -18.04
C LEU A 209 9.79 13.66 -19.36
N ALA A 210 10.64 14.65 -19.66
CA ALA A 210 11.52 14.64 -20.82
C ALA A 210 12.96 14.34 -20.41
N GLY A 211 13.76 13.86 -21.37
CA GLY A 211 15.18 13.55 -21.18
C GLY A 211 15.49 12.06 -21.30
N THR A 212 16.75 11.74 -21.05
CA THR A 212 17.26 10.36 -20.96
C THR A 212 16.69 9.65 -19.74
N LYS A 213 16.75 8.31 -19.73
CA LYS A 213 16.31 7.48 -18.61
C LYS A 213 17.05 7.82 -17.30
N ALA A 214 18.32 8.22 -17.39
CA ALA A 214 19.10 8.70 -16.25
C ALA A 214 18.57 10.04 -15.69
N GLU A 215 18.22 10.99 -16.55
CA GLU A 215 17.64 12.27 -16.13
C GLU A 215 16.24 12.09 -15.54
N ILE A 216 15.43 11.21 -16.14
CA ILE A 216 14.11 10.84 -15.61
C ILE A 216 14.27 10.19 -14.24
N LEU A 217 15.19 9.22 -14.07
CA LEU A 217 15.48 8.61 -12.78
C LEU A 217 15.84 9.66 -11.72
N ALA A 218 16.76 10.56 -12.04
CA ALA A 218 17.17 11.64 -11.13
C ALA A 218 15.99 12.55 -10.74
N ARG A 219 15.07 12.82 -11.68
CA ARG A 219 13.84 13.58 -11.40
C ARG A 219 12.88 12.82 -10.49
N LEU A 220 12.68 11.52 -10.69
CA LEU A 220 11.84 10.71 -9.81
C LEU A 220 12.38 10.67 -8.39
N GLN A 221 13.70 10.54 -8.22
CA GLN A 221 14.36 10.65 -6.91
C GLN A 221 14.14 12.03 -6.28
N ALA A 222 14.26 13.11 -7.06
CA ALA A 222 14.01 14.47 -6.58
C ALA A 222 12.56 14.68 -6.14
N ASP A 223 11.58 14.15 -6.90
CA ASP A 223 10.15 14.23 -6.55
C ASP A 223 9.84 13.51 -5.22
N ILE A 224 10.46 12.35 -4.97
CA ILE A 224 10.32 11.62 -3.70
C ILE A 224 10.87 12.44 -2.52
N ARG A 225 12.06 13.04 -2.68
CA ARG A 225 12.67 13.90 -1.65
C ARG A 225 11.84 15.15 -1.39
N ASP A 226 11.36 15.79 -2.44
CA ASP A 226 10.49 16.98 -2.38
C ASP A 226 9.20 16.66 -1.64
N PHE A 227 8.51 15.57 -2.00
CA PHE A 227 7.31 15.14 -1.30
C PHE A 227 7.55 14.89 0.18
N ARG A 228 8.63 14.18 0.52
CA ARG A 228 8.99 13.90 1.91
C ARG A 228 9.22 15.19 2.71
N ALA A 229 9.97 16.14 2.13
CA ALA A 229 10.27 17.42 2.75
C ALA A 229 9.02 18.30 2.91
N ALA A 230 8.19 18.40 1.87
CA ALA A 230 7.01 19.27 1.86
C ALA A 230 5.87 18.76 2.76
N SER A 231 5.70 17.43 2.86
CA SER A 231 4.62 16.82 3.65
C SER A 231 5.00 16.59 5.13
N GLY A 232 6.30 16.49 5.43
CA GLY A 232 6.81 16.15 6.76
C GLY A 232 6.47 14.72 7.17
N VAL A 233 6.32 13.81 6.20
CA VAL A 233 6.14 12.37 6.45
C VAL A 233 7.46 11.71 6.86
N GLU A 234 7.37 10.75 7.77
CA GLU A 234 8.55 10.04 8.29
C GLU A 234 8.94 8.88 7.36
N GLN A 235 7.93 8.23 6.77
CA GLN A 235 8.06 7.13 5.82
C GLN A 235 7.29 7.43 4.54
N VAL A 236 7.78 6.87 3.43
CA VAL A 236 7.16 6.97 2.11
C VAL A 236 7.06 5.57 1.55
N ILE A 237 5.91 5.23 0.96
CA ILE A 237 5.74 4.04 0.12
C ILE A 237 5.41 4.52 -1.29
N VAL A 238 6.12 3.98 -2.28
CA VAL A 238 5.78 4.17 -3.69
C VAL A 238 5.02 2.93 -4.17
N LEU A 239 3.86 3.12 -4.78
CA LEU A 239 3.01 2.03 -5.25
C LEU A 239 2.60 2.24 -6.71
N TRP A 240 2.85 1.23 -7.54
CA TRP A 240 2.43 1.24 -8.94
C TRP A 240 0.96 0.85 -9.07
N THR A 241 0.15 1.76 -9.60
CA THR A 241 -1.25 1.52 -9.97
C THR A 241 -1.59 2.10 -11.35
N ALA A 242 -0.56 2.30 -12.18
CA ALA A 242 -0.68 2.77 -13.54
C ALA A 242 -1.03 1.62 -14.50
N ASN A 243 -1.05 1.93 -15.80
CA ASN A 243 -1.31 0.96 -16.85
C ASN A 243 -0.38 -0.26 -16.75
N THR A 244 -0.90 -1.43 -17.08
CA THR A 244 -0.09 -2.64 -17.24
C THR A 244 0.90 -2.44 -18.38
N GLU A 245 2.17 -2.66 -18.09
CA GLU A 245 3.23 -2.66 -19.10
C GLU A 245 3.35 -4.05 -19.74
N ARG A 246 3.87 -4.11 -20.97
CA ARG A 246 4.42 -5.37 -21.49
C ARG A 246 5.59 -5.81 -20.60
N TYR A 247 5.95 -7.08 -20.70
CA TYR A 247 7.17 -7.57 -20.06
C TYR A 247 8.41 -6.93 -20.72
N SER A 248 9.40 -6.62 -19.89
CA SER A 248 10.79 -6.42 -20.34
C SER A 248 11.47 -7.78 -20.47
N ASP A 249 12.33 -7.94 -21.47
CA ASP A 249 13.20 -9.11 -21.57
C ASP A 249 14.28 -9.06 -20.47
N VAL A 250 14.62 -10.22 -19.91
CA VAL A 250 15.75 -10.35 -18.98
C VAL A 250 16.98 -10.74 -19.79
N VAL A 251 17.94 -9.82 -19.90
CA VAL A 251 19.11 -9.93 -20.77
C VAL A 251 20.39 -9.86 -19.94
N GLN A 252 21.24 -10.88 -20.12
CA GLN A 252 22.54 -10.94 -19.45
C GLN A 252 23.39 -9.72 -19.83
N GLY A 253 24.00 -9.07 -18.84
CA GLY A 253 24.78 -7.84 -19.05
C GLY A 253 23.95 -6.56 -19.17
N VAL A 254 22.62 -6.62 -19.10
CA VAL A 254 21.72 -5.46 -19.19
C VAL A 254 20.93 -5.26 -17.89
N ASN A 255 20.11 -6.21 -17.48
CA ASN A 255 19.23 -6.08 -16.31
C ASN A 255 19.22 -7.33 -15.41
N ASP A 256 20.25 -8.16 -15.53
CA ASP A 256 20.48 -9.38 -14.75
C ASP A 256 21.16 -9.13 -13.40
N THR A 257 21.82 -7.98 -13.23
CA THR A 257 22.46 -7.57 -11.98
C THR A 257 22.16 -6.09 -11.67
N ALA A 258 22.32 -5.68 -10.41
CA ALA A 258 22.11 -4.30 -10.00
C ALA A 258 23.04 -3.32 -10.76
N ASP A 259 24.33 -3.65 -10.90
CA ASP A 259 25.30 -2.81 -11.61
C ASP A 259 24.99 -2.70 -13.10
N ASN A 260 24.62 -3.82 -13.73
CA ASN A 260 24.23 -3.82 -15.14
C ASN A 260 22.97 -2.97 -15.35
N LEU A 261 21.98 -3.11 -14.48
CA LEU A 261 20.73 -2.35 -14.56
C LEU A 261 20.97 -0.83 -14.46
N LEU A 262 21.81 -0.38 -13.52
CA LEU A 262 22.18 1.03 -13.39
C LEU A 262 22.96 1.53 -14.62
N ASN A 263 23.87 0.71 -15.15
CA ASN A 263 24.58 1.03 -16.39
C ASN A 263 23.65 1.10 -17.61
N ALA A 264 22.65 0.22 -17.69
CA ALA A 264 21.65 0.21 -18.75
C ALA A 264 20.76 1.46 -18.73
N ILE A 265 20.39 1.94 -17.53
CA ILE A 265 19.69 3.22 -17.36
C ILE A 265 20.55 4.38 -17.89
N ASN A 266 21.84 4.42 -17.53
CA ASN A 266 22.78 5.45 -18.00
C ASN A 266 23.00 5.43 -19.51
N LYS A 267 22.96 4.24 -20.12
CA LYS A 267 23.05 4.05 -21.58
C LYS A 267 21.73 4.24 -22.32
N ASN A 268 20.65 4.56 -21.61
CA ASN A 268 19.32 4.74 -22.18
C ASN A 268 18.80 3.49 -22.91
N GLU A 269 19.12 2.30 -22.39
CA GLU A 269 18.79 1.01 -23.01
C GLU A 269 17.28 0.81 -23.17
N ALA A 270 16.85 0.25 -24.30
CA ALA A 270 15.44 0.15 -24.68
C ALA A 270 14.60 -0.66 -23.67
N GLU A 271 15.11 -1.79 -23.16
CA GLU A 271 14.38 -2.72 -22.28
C GLU A 271 14.20 -2.23 -20.83
N ILE A 272 14.60 -1.01 -20.53
CA ILE A 272 14.32 -0.36 -19.23
C ILE A 272 12.95 0.30 -19.28
N SER A 273 11.97 -0.29 -18.60
CA SER A 273 10.60 0.23 -18.55
C SER A 273 10.44 1.43 -17.61
N PRO A 274 9.34 2.21 -17.71
CA PRO A 274 8.99 3.21 -16.71
C PRO A 274 8.90 2.61 -15.30
N SER A 275 8.21 1.46 -15.12
CA SER A 275 8.12 0.81 -13.80
C SER A 275 9.49 0.43 -13.22
N THR A 276 10.45 0.06 -14.06
CA THR A 276 11.84 -0.19 -13.65
C THR A 276 12.48 1.08 -13.08
N LEU A 277 12.29 2.24 -13.73
CA LEU A 277 12.80 3.52 -13.23
C LEU A 277 12.19 3.90 -11.89
N PHE A 278 10.87 3.72 -11.70
CA PHE A 278 10.22 3.98 -10.42
C PHE A 278 10.73 3.05 -9.30
N ALA A 279 10.93 1.76 -9.61
CA ALA A 279 11.47 0.80 -8.65
C ALA A 279 12.90 1.18 -8.24
N VAL A 280 13.78 1.49 -9.20
CA VAL A 280 15.16 1.91 -8.93
C VAL A 280 15.18 3.23 -8.16
N ALA A 281 14.38 4.24 -8.54
CA ALA A 281 14.27 5.50 -7.81
C ALA A 281 13.89 5.27 -6.35
N SER A 282 12.87 4.44 -6.11
CA SER A 282 12.36 4.13 -4.78
C SER A 282 13.43 3.44 -3.92
N ILE A 283 14.10 2.43 -4.48
CA ILE A 283 15.16 1.69 -3.77
C ILE A 283 16.33 2.61 -3.43
N LEU A 284 16.77 3.45 -4.36
CA LEU A 284 17.87 4.39 -4.13
C LEU A 284 17.53 5.47 -3.10
N GLU A 285 16.27 5.88 -3.01
CA GLU A 285 15.79 6.80 -1.96
C GLU A 285 15.49 6.10 -0.62
N GLY A 286 15.59 4.76 -0.56
CA GLY A 286 15.35 3.98 0.65
C GLY A 286 13.92 4.07 1.18
N VAL A 287 12.95 4.36 0.30
CA VAL A 287 11.53 4.43 0.67
C VAL A 287 10.96 3.01 0.83
N ARG A 288 10.24 2.80 1.93
CA ARG A 288 9.76 1.50 2.41
C ARG A 288 8.60 1.67 3.38
#